data_AF-A0A7S2QHI6-F1
#
_entry.id   AF-A0A7S2QHI6-F1
#
_cell.length_a   1.000
_cell.length_b   1.000
_cell.length_c   1.000
_cell.angle_alpha   90.00
_cell.angle_beta   90.00
_cell.angle_gamma   90.00
#
_symmetry.space_group_name_H-M   'P 1'
#
loop_
_entity.id
_entity.type
_entity.pdbx_description
1 polymer ?
#
loop_
_entity_poly.entity_id
_entity_poly.type
_entity_poly.pdbx_seq_one_letter_code
_entity_poly.pdbx_strand_id
1 'polypeptide(L)'
;AEHGDDGTAKFELDETQSVVSVSSMGATSYHTKWGIAKSKLAVKATQAAALAARARQDQVLLDIKAEMCLSGKAMPTIDEHTKVVMAELIANLPAFREDVVIRTWVELLSNKRWPNFTSLSYNTLCEFLWAVDKTIQKFQSFESIVLQCCEALGSATNSSSIHAEQVVDILVPVMERVQDQPEVQRVCMEALRTLCWSRGMVLGCTVHQAFPLKENRQEKIMCAVTGAMERSGNQALTEAGHRVCGLIRPLPHALRAIGADTGVVKEVLCEVFSALRSSLCEVFMAADGEIDGRLLELFQQLAAPLRGQERDSISAAALEAVRSWCDEGDPRQTDNEKNYYWRHRLLLASVSLDRGEAVIASLIGFLQQGKQCGTFDENSIATALRTLSALLSLDVLSETRAVEVFERVRKDLWPAEWQCHMAYIAFFGVFARRTECRFYADQCVIRIIQVAWRWSRYTYDETALHDTVWNLRRILESRKAEELDDGIPNMCLEFVSEIERLWLAQDDQTDDWNKLIREARRLKDLLGA
;
A
#
# COMPACT_ATOMS: atom_id res chain seq x y z
N ALA A 1 52.69 -22.81 -45.11
CA ALA A 1 51.48 -22.41 -45.86
C ALA A 1 50.40 -22.18 -44.82
N GLU A 2 50.42 -21.09 -44.05
CA GLU A 2 50.07 -19.71 -44.44
C GLU A 2 48.66 -19.58 -45.07
N HIS A 3 47.77 -19.04 -44.23
CA HIS A 3 46.75 -17.99 -44.43
C HIS A 3 45.45 -18.16 -45.25
N GLY A 4 44.39 -17.56 -44.66
CA GLY A 4 43.07 -17.20 -45.22
C GLY A 4 41.95 -18.13 -44.73
N ASP A 5 40.83 -17.72 -44.11
CA ASP A 5 40.23 -16.41 -43.93
C ASP A 5 39.24 -16.49 -42.73
N ASP A 6 39.16 -15.42 -41.97
CA ASP A 6 38.25 -15.18 -40.84
C ASP A 6 37.03 -14.43 -41.38
N GLY A 7 35.82 -14.92 -41.11
CA GLY A 7 34.59 -14.47 -41.78
C GLY A 7 33.37 -14.51 -40.88
N THR A 8 33.16 -13.36 -40.25
CA THR A 8 32.07 -12.92 -39.38
C THR A 8 30.64 -13.10 -39.93
N ALA A 9 29.75 -13.48 -39.00
CA ALA A 9 28.36 -13.03 -38.76
C ALA A 9 27.38 -12.81 -39.93
N LYS A 10 26.18 -13.40 -39.80
CA LYS A 10 24.91 -12.65 -39.75
C LYS A 10 23.76 -13.54 -39.28
N PHE A 11 23.33 -13.29 -38.04
CA PHE A 11 21.95 -13.43 -37.60
C PHE A 11 21.16 -12.35 -38.36
N GLU A 12 20.21 -12.76 -39.19
CA GLU A 12 19.13 -11.88 -39.63
C GLU A 12 17.89 -12.20 -38.80
N LEU A 13 17.61 -11.26 -37.91
CA LEU A 13 16.32 -11.00 -37.28
C LEU A 13 15.33 -10.60 -38.37
N ASP A 14 14.18 -11.27 -38.40
CA ASP A 14 12.96 -10.72 -38.99
C ASP A 14 11.91 -10.69 -37.86
N GLU A 15 11.91 -9.59 -37.12
CA GLU A 15 10.80 -9.10 -36.30
C GLU A 15 10.23 -7.89 -37.08
N THR A 16 8.94 -7.74 -37.33
CA THR A 16 7.98 -7.36 -36.31
C THR A 16 6.59 -7.22 -36.95
N GLN A 17 5.62 -7.95 -36.42
CA GLN A 17 4.30 -7.39 -36.09
C GLN A 17 3.65 -8.22 -34.98
N SER A 18 3.46 -7.56 -33.82
CA SER A 18 2.42 -7.79 -32.81
C SER A 18 2.38 -9.16 -32.11
N VAL A 19 2.77 -9.20 -30.82
CA VAL A 19 1.88 -9.44 -29.67
C VAL A 19 2.71 -9.45 -28.38
N VAL A 20 2.19 -8.73 -27.38
CA VAL A 20 2.59 -8.62 -25.97
C VAL A 20 2.93 -9.98 -25.33
N SER A 21 4.09 -10.10 -24.69
CA SER A 21 4.39 -11.21 -23.77
C SER A 21 4.90 -10.71 -22.41
N VAL A 22 4.02 -10.78 -21.42
CA VAL A 22 4.30 -10.73 -19.99
C VAL A 22 5.04 -12.01 -19.61
N SER A 23 6.30 -11.90 -19.16
CA SER A 23 7.09 -13.04 -18.70
C SER A 23 6.68 -13.43 -17.27
N SER A 24 5.72 -14.35 -17.16
CA SER A 24 5.57 -15.17 -15.95
C SER A 24 6.73 -16.18 -15.91
N MET A 25 7.67 -16.03 -14.98
CA MET A 25 8.62 -17.09 -14.69
C MET A 25 7.88 -18.25 -14.00
N GLY A 26 7.55 -19.26 -14.81
CA GLY A 26 6.91 -20.49 -14.38
C GLY A 26 7.79 -21.30 -13.43
N ALA A 27 7.19 -21.68 -12.31
CA ALA A 27 7.66 -22.76 -11.46
C ALA A 27 7.70 -24.06 -12.28
N THR A 28 8.90 -24.62 -12.45
CA THR A 28 9.11 -25.94 -13.05
C THR A 28 8.54 -27.00 -12.11
N SER A 29 7.33 -27.51 -12.42
CA SER A 29 6.74 -28.64 -11.73
C SER A 29 7.45 -29.94 -12.12
N TYR A 30 8.26 -30.50 -11.23
CA TYR A 30 8.68 -31.91 -11.33
C TYR A 30 7.55 -32.81 -10.82
N HIS A 31 6.63 -33.20 -11.72
CA HIS A 31 5.62 -34.22 -11.45
C HIS A 31 6.19 -35.62 -11.72
N THR A 32 6.70 -36.29 -10.69
CA THR A 32 6.96 -37.74 -10.74
C THR A 32 5.65 -38.49 -10.46
N LYS A 33 5.25 -39.40 -11.36
CA LYS A 33 3.99 -40.19 -11.28
C LYS A 33 4.04 -41.21 -10.14
N TRP A 34 3.27 -40.99 -9.07
CA TRP A 34 3.10 -41.92 -7.93
C TRP A 34 1.85 -42.80 -8.08
N GLY A 35 1.91 -43.84 -8.93
CA GLY A 35 0.74 -44.69 -9.22
C GLY A 35 0.53 -45.88 -8.28
N ILE A 36 1.60 -46.50 -7.75
CA ILE A 36 1.52 -47.80 -7.05
C ILE A 36 1.74 -47.67 -5.53
N ALA A 37 2.47 -46.64 -5.07
CA ALA A 37 2.67 -46.36 -3.63
C ALA A 37 1.37 -45.97 -2.91
N LYS A 38 0.41 -45.38 -3.64
CA LYS A 38 -0.85 -44.85 -3.11
C LYS A 38 -1.76 -45.91 -2.48
N SER A 39 -1.74 -47.16 -2.97
CA SER A 39 -2.61 -48.23 -2.43
C SER A 39 -2.06 -48.89 -1.17
N LYS A 40 -0.73 -49.06 -1.05
CA LYS A 40 -0.10 -49.60 0.16
C LYS A 40 -0.08 -48.59 1.31
N LEU A 41 0.05 -47.29 1.02
CA LEU A 41 -0.09 -46.21 2.00
C LEU A 41 -1.52 -46.08 2.53
N ALA A 42 -2.53 -46.24 1.67
CA ALA A 42 -3.94 -46.18 2.10
C ALA A 42 -4.30 -47.30 3.09
N VAL A 43 -3.82 -48.53 2.86
CA VAL A 43 -4.06 -49.69 3.75
C VAL A 43 -3.28 -49.57 5.07
N LYS A 44 -2.05 -49.05 5.03
CA LYS A 44 -1.29 -48.74 6.26
C LYS A 44 -1.91 -47.59 7.05
N ALA A 45 -2.47 -46.59 6.38
CA ALA A 45 -3.20 -45.49 7.02
C ALA A 45 -4.47 -45.99 7.74
N THR A 46 -5.17 -47.00 7.21
CA THR A 46 -6.33 -47.61 7.89
C THR A 46 -5.94 -48.45 9.10
N GLN A 47 -4.76 -49.06 9.10
CA GLN A 47 -4.22 -49.82 10.25
C GLN A 47 -3.58 -48.91 11.31
N ALA A 48 -2.93 -47.82 10.91
CA ALA A 48 -2.42 -46.77 11.79
C ALA A 48 -3.56 -45.96 12.44
N ALA A 49 -4.70 -45.83 11.75
CA ALA A 49 -5.95 -45.29 12.30
C ALA A 49 -6.37 -45.98 13.62
N ALA A 50 -6.05 -47.28 13.76
CA ALA A 50 -6.46 -48.13 14.88
C ALA A 50 -5.45 -48.20 16.05
N LEU A 51 -4.23 -47.69 15.90
CA LEU A 51 -3.16 -47.78 16.92
C LEU A 51 -2.76 -46.38 17.44
N ALA A 52 -3.29 -46.04 18.61
CA ALA A 52 -2.90 -45.02 19.58
C ALA A 52 -2.19 -43.73 19.11
N ALA A 53 -2.79 -42.57 19.42
CA ALA A 53 -2.25 -41.22 19.19
C ALA A 53 -0.78 -41.00 19.63
N ARG A 54 -0.30 -41.72 20.66
CA ARG A 54 1.10 -41.67 21.12
C ARG A 54 2.10 -42.34 20.15
N ALA A 55 1.72 -43.44 19.51
CA ALA A 55 2.58 -44.12 18.53
C ALA A 55 2.78 -43.29 17.26
N ARG A 56 1.83 -42.39 16.94
CA ARG A 56 1.92 -41.48 15.79
C ARG A 56 2.87 -40.31 16.05
N GLN A 57 2.94 -39.78 17.27
CA GLN A 57 3.82 -38.64 17.57
C GLN A 57 5.30 -39.00 17.43
N ASP A 58 5.73 -40.12 18.00
CA ASP A 58 7.13 -40.57 17.90
C ASP A 58 7.52 -40.86 16.44
N GLN A 59 6.60 -41.47 15.68
CA GLN A 59 6.81 -41.71 14.25
C GLN A 59 6.89 -40.40 13.45
N VAL A 60 6.00 -39.43 13.71
CA VAL A 60 6.04 -38.10 13.10
C VAL A 60 7.35 -37.38 13.42
N LEU A 61 7.85 -37.46 14.66
CA LEU A 61 9.14 -36.88 15.05
C LEU A 61 10.33 -37.55 14.35
N LEU A 62 10.27 -38.87 14.15
CA LEU A 62 11.27 -39.61 13.37
C LEU A 62 11.24 -39.21 11.89
N ASP A 63 10.06 -39.03 11.32
CA ASP A 63 9.89 -38.60 9.92
C ASP A 63 10.39 -37.16 9.71
N ILE A 64 10.06 -36.24 10.62
CA ILE A 64 10.60 -34.87 10.65
C ILE A 64 12.13 -34.90 10.71
N LYS A 65 12.70 -35.71 11.61
CA LYS A 65 14.16 -35.84 11.75
C LYS A 65 14.80 -36.31 10.44
N ALA A 66 14.21 -37.33 9.79
CA ALA A 66 14.69 -37.83 8.51
C ALA A 66 14.64 -36.75 7.43
N GLU A 67 13.56 -35.98 7.35
CA GLU A 67 13.38 -34.93 6.34
C GLU A 67 14.29 -33.70 6.55
N MET A 68 14.54 -33.33 7.81
CA MET A 68 15.53 -32.31 8.15
C MET A 68 16.97 -32.76 7.83
N CYS A 69 17.29 -34.03 8.10
CA CYS A 69 18.58 -34.61 7.71
C CYS A 69 18.77 -34.61 6.18
N LEU A 70 17.73 -34.96 5.40
CA LEU A 70 17.76 -34.87 3.94
C LEU A 70 17.98 -33.43 3.44
N SER A 71 17.54 -32.43 4.22
CA SER A 71 17.72 -31.01 3.93
C SER A 71 19.01 -30.41 4.51
N GLY A 72 19.91 -31.23 5.10
CA GLY A 72 21.17 -30.77 5.70
C GLY A 72 21.04 -29.97 6.99
N LYS A 73 19.87 -30.00 7.65
CA LYS A 73 19.58 -29.23 8.87
C LYS A 73 19.53 -30.14 10.10
N ALA A 74 20.03 -29.65 11.23
CA ALA A 74 19.88 -30.33 12.51
C ALA A 74 18.48 -30.13 13.09
N MET A 75 17.95 -31.16 13.77
CA MET A 75 16.67 -31.09 14.45
C MET A 75 16.76 -30.15 15.67
N PRO A 76 15.91 -29.11 15.79
CA PRO A 76 15.88 -28.24 16.95
C PRO A 76 15.42 -28.99 18.20
N THR A 77 15.84 -28.50 19.37
CA THR A 77 15.32 -28.97 20.65
C THR A 77 13.84 -28.60 20.75
N ILE A 78 12.97 -29.61 20.82
CA ILE A 78 11.51 -29.41 20.95
C ILE A 78 11.16 -29.39 22.44
N ASP A 79 10.61 -28.27 22.91
CA ASP A 79 10.13 -28.15 24.29
C ASP A 79 8.87 -29.01 24.52
N GLU A 80 8.58 -29.28 25.80
CA GLU A 80 7.52 -30.20 26.19
C GLU A 80 6.11 -29.67 25.84
N HIS A 81 5.89 -28.36 25.85
CA HIS A 81 4.60 -27.77 25.49
C HIS A 81 4.33 -27.88 23.99
N THR A 82 5.35 -27.67 23.16
CA THR A 82 5.27 -27.92 21.71
C THR A 82 4.88 -29.38 21.43
N LYS A 83 5.48 -30.34 22.14
CA LYS A 83 5.10 -31.76 22.02
C LYS A 83 3.64 -32.02 22.41
N VAL A 84 3.13 -31.33 23.43
CA VAL A 84 1.72 -31.46 23.84
C VAL A 84 0.80 -30.92 22.76
N VAL A 85 1.09 -29.74 22.20
CA VAL A 85 0.31 -29.19 21.07
C VAL A 85 0.33 -30.14 19.88
N MET A 86 1.50 -30.71 19.54
CA MET A 86 1.65 -31.73 18.49
C MET A 86 0.73 -32.92 18.72
N ALA A 87 0.79 -33.51 19.91
CA ALA A 87 0.01 -34.69 20.27
C ALA A 87 -1.50 -34.41 20.16
N GLU A 88 -1.93 -33.24 20.63
CA GLU A 88 -3.34 -32.86 20.67
C GLU A 88 -3.88 -32.54 19.28
N LEU A 89 -3.11 -31.87 18.43
CA LEU A 89 -3.49 -31.66 17.04
C LEU A 89 -3.58 -33.00 16.30
N ILE A 90 -2.62 -33.92 16.47
CA ILE A 90 -2.69 -35.27 15.88
C ILE A 90 -3.92 -36.04 16.37
N ALA A 91 -4.25 -35.93 17.67
CA ALA A 91 -5.39 -36.63 18.25
C ALA A 91 -6.74 -36.06 17.78
N ASN A 92 -6.83 -34.76 17.56
CA ASN A 92 -8.06 -34.07 17.14
C ASN A 92 -8.20 -33.93 15.62
N LEU A 93 -7.23 -34.36 14.82
CA LEU A 93 -7.31 -34.31 13.36
C LEU A 93 -7.55 -35.73 12.81
N PRO A 94 -8.81 -36.19 12.70
CA PRO A 94 -9.11 -37.56 12.27
C PRO A 94 -8.73 -37.85 10.81
N ALA A 95 -8.48 -36.82 9.98
CA ALA A 95 -8.23 -36.96 8.54
C ALA A 95 -7.13 -36.05 7.96
N PHE A 96 -6.29 -35.44 8.80
CA PHE A 96 -5.07 -34.83 8.26
C PHE A 96 -4.19 -35.94 7.70
N ARG A 97 -3.86 -35.85 6.41
CA ARG A 97 -2.82 -36.71 5.87
C ARG A 97 -1.54 -36.40 6.66
N GLU A 98 -0.92 -37.46 7.21
CA GLU A 98 0.26 -37.36 8.09
C GLU A 98 1.36 -36.49 7.48
N ASP A 99 1.49 -36.48 6.14
CA ASP A 99 2.42 -35.65 5.38
C ASP A 99 2.21 -34.14 5.56
N VAL A 100 0.97 -33.66 5.66
CA VAL A 100 0.66 -32.24 5.86
C VAL A 100 1.00 -31.80 7.29
N VAL A 101 0.72 -32.65 8.28
CA VAL A 101 1.10 -32.42 9.68
C VAL A 101 2.61 -32.39 9.80
N ILE A 102 3.31 -33.39 9.26
CA ILE A 102 4.77 -33.46 9.23
C ILE A 102 5.36 -32.19 8.60
N ARG A 103 4.90 -31.79 7.40
CA ARG A 103 5.37 -30.55 6.74
C ARG A 103 5.13 -29.29 7.58
N THR A 104 3.94 -29.18 8.18
CA THR A 104 3.60 -28.06 9.06
C THR A 104 4.59 -27.96 10.22
N TRP A 105 4.93 -29.09 10.84
CA TRP A 105 5.90 -29.14 11.93
C TRP A 105 7.34 -28.96 11.48
N VAL A 106 7.75 -29.48 10.31
CA VAL A 106 9.08 -29.21 9.74
C VAL A 106 9.29 -27.71 9.54
N GLU A 107 8.28 -27.00 9.01
CA GLU A 107 8.33 -25.56 8.82
C GLU A 107 8.35 -24.80 10.15
N LEU A 108 7.49 -25.18 11.11
CA LEU A 108 7.48 -24.60 12.46
C LEU A 108 8.85 -24.73 13.13
N LEU A 109 9.43 -25.92 13.10
CA LEU A 109 10.72 -26.21 13.73
C LEU A 109 11.88 -25.52 13.00
N SER A 110 11.85 -25.49 11.67
CA SER A 110 12.90 -24.86 10.87
C SER A 110 12.92 -23.34 10.99
N ASN A 111 11.75 -22.71 11.09
CA ASN A 111 11.60 -21.26 11.02
C ASN A 111 11.18 -20.62 12.36
N LYS A 112 10.96 -21.44 13.40
CA LYS A 112 10.36 -21.03 14.69
C LYS A 112 9.03 -20.27 14.53
N ARG A 113 8.30 -20.53 13.45
CA ARG A 113 7.06 -19.84 13.07
C ARG A 113 6.13 -20.78 12.34
N TRP A 114 4.84 -20.72 12.63
CA TRP A 114 3.83 -21.53 11.94
C TRP A 114 3.84 -21.26 10.42
N PRO A 115 3.72 -22.30 9.59
CA PRO A 115 3.76 -22.17 8.14
C PRO A 115 2.58 -21.33 7.63
N ASN A 116 2.75 -20.74 6.44
CA ASN A 116 1.62 -20.13 5.75
C ASN A 116 0.72 -21.23 5.17
N PHE A 117 -0.52 -21.34 5.66
CA PHE A 117 -1.47 -22.38 5.25
C PHE A 117 -2.18 -22.10 3.91
N THR A 118 -1.60 -21.28 3.03
CA THR A 118 -2.21 -20.84 1.76
C THR A 118 -2.47 -21.98 0.77
N SER A 119 -1.80 -23.12 0.93
CA SER A 119 -1.93 -24.30 0.06
C SER A 119 -2.90 -25.37 0.58
N LEU A 120 -3.46 -25.20 1.79
CA LEU A 120 -4.38 -26.17 2.36
C LEU A 120 -5.77 -26.10 1.72
N SER A 121 -6.43 -27.27 1.61
CA SER A 121 -7.82 -27.32 1.19
C SER A 121 -8.74 -26.70 2.24
N TYR A 122 -9.89 -26.17 1.80
CA TYR A 122 -10.87 -25.55 2.68
C TYR A 122 -11.26 -26.42 3.88
N ASN A 123 -11.58 -27.70 3.65
CA ASN A 123 -12.00 -28.64 4.69
C ASN A 123 -10.87 -28.95 5.67
N THR A 124 -9.65 -29.13 5.16
CA THR A 124 -8.46 -29.38 5.98
C THR A 124 -8.20 -28.22 6.94
N LEU A 125 -8.40 -26.98 6.47
CA LEU A 125 -8.23 -25.83 7.34
C LEU A 125 -9.35 -25.70 8.38
N CYS A 126 -10.60 -26.04 8.06
CA CYS A 126 -11.67 -26.08 9.06
C CYS A 126 -11.39 -27.11 10.17
N GLU A 127 -10.91 -28.30 9.81
CA GLU A 127 -10.51 -29.32 10.79
C GLU A 127 -9.34 -28.83 11.67
N PHE A 128 -8.36 -28.14 11.07
CA PHE A 128 -7.27 -27.51 11.79
C PHE A 128 -7.75 -26.50 12.82
N LEU A 129 -8.57 -25.52 12.41
CA LEU A 129 -9.08 -24.49 13.30
C LEU A 129 -9.89 -25.11 14.45
N TRP A 130 -10.69 -26.14 14.17
CA TRP A 130 -11.43 -26.88 15.19
C TRP A 130 -10.53 -27.61 16.18
N ALA A 131 -9.48 -28.28 15.68
CA ALA A 131 -8.51 -28.97 16.54
C ALA A 131 -7.76 -27.97 17.44
N VAL A 132 -7.34 -26.83 16.89
CA VAL A 132 -6.67 -25.76 17.65
C VAL A 132 -7.59 -25.20 18.73
N ASP A 133 -8.86 -24.88 18.41
CA ASP A 133 -9.84 -24.41 19.41
C ASP A 133 -10.04 -25.43 20.54
N LYS A 134 -10.19 -26.71 20.20
CA LYS A 134 -10.27 -27.78 21.20
C LYS A 134 -9.05 -27.86 22.10
N THR A 135 -7.85 -27.73 21.54
CA THR A 135 -6.61 -27.71 22.33
C THR A 135 -6.60 -26.50 23.26
N ILE A 136 -6.98 -25.31 22.80
CA ILE A 136 -7.05 -24.12 23.66
C ILE A 136 -8.05 -24.33 24.81
N GLN A 137 -9.24 -24.85 24.52
CA GLN A 137 -10.27 -25.11 25.54
C GLN A 137 -9.80 -26.11 26.60
N LYS A 138 -9.07 -27.16 26.18
CA LYS A 138 -8.55 -28.19 27.07
C LYS A 138 -7.39 -27.71 27.93
N PHE A 139 -6.53 -26.84 27.41
CA PHE A 139 -5.31 -26.38 28.06
C PHE A 139 -5.35 -24.90 28.46
N GLN A 140 -6.54 -24.34 28.71
CA GLN A 140 -6.75 -22.92 29.04
C GLN A 140 -5.90 -22.40 30.22
N SER A 141 -5.47 -23.28 31.14
CA SER A 141 -4.62 -22.94 32.28
C SER A 141 -3.12 -22.97 31.98
N PHE A 142 -2.71 -23.38 30.77
CA PHE A 142 -1.32 -23.51 30.37
C PHE A 142 -0.97 -22.45 29.32
N GLU A 143 -0.50 -21.31 29.80
CA GLU A 143 -0.19 -20.12 28.98
C GLU A 143 0.63 -20.44 27.73
N SER A 144 1.71 -21.21 27.87
CA SER A 144 2.58 -21.62 26.76
C SER A 144 1.86 -22.37 25.63
N ILE A 145 0.92 -23.25 25.98
CA ILE A 145 0.13 -24.03 25.01
C ILE A 145 -0.87 -23.11 24.30
N VAL A 146 -1.52 -22.22 25.05
CA VAL A 146 -2.48 -21.25 24.50
C VAL A 146 -1.77 -20.27 23.56
N LEU A 147 -0.57 -19.78 23.92
CA LEU A 147 0.25 -18.92 23.08
C LEU A 147 0.52 -19.56 21.71
N GLN A 148 1.07 -20.78 21.70
CA GLN A 148 1.37 -21.49 20.46
C GLN A 148 0.14 -21.72 19.59
N CYS A 149 -1.01 -22.02 20.20
CA CYS A 149 -2.27 -22.20 19.48
C CYS A 149 -2.77 -20.88 18.88
N CYS A 150 -2.65 -19.75 19.59
CA CYS A 150 -3.03 -18.44 19.07
C CYS A 150 -2.14 -17.99 17.91
N GLU A 151 -0.83 -18.26 17.97
CA GLU A 151 0.08 -18.05 16.84
C GLU A 151 -0.32 -18.89 15.62
N ALA A 152 -0.74 -20.14 15.85
CA ALA A 152 -1.19 -21.04 14.79
C ALA A 152 -2.44 -20.49 14.06
N LEU A 153 -3.39 -19.92 14.82
CA LEU A 153 -4.57 -19.26 14.28
C LEU A 153 -4.20 -18.06 13.40
N GLY A 154 -3.20 -17.27 13.81
CA GLY A 154 -2.69 -16.13 13.02
C GLY A 154 -2.18 -16.55 11.64
N SER A 155 -1.47 -17.67 11.54
CA SER A 155 -0.97 -18.21 10.26
C SER A 155 -2.05 -18.81 9.35
N ALA A 156 -3.24 -19.11 9.89
CA ALA A 156 -4.36 -19.69 9.15
C ALA A 156 -5.24 -18.65 8.41
N THR A 157 -4.96 -17.36 8.60
CA THR A 157 -5.83 -16.25 8.18
C THR A 157 -5.85 -15.97 6.66
N ASN A 158 -4.83 -16.42 5.93
CA ASN A 158 -4.60 -16.09 4.51
C ASN A 158 -5.45 -16.87 3.48
N SER A 159 -6.44 -17.65 3.92
CA SER A 159 -7.04 -18.75 3.14
C SER A 159 -8.44 -18.42 2.57
N SER A 160 -9.40 -18.01 3.40
CA SER A 160 -10.75 -17.58 2.97
C SER A 160 -11.43 -16.63 3.99
N SER A 161 -12.54 -15.98 3.59
CA SER A 161 -13.34 -15.14 4.50
C SER A 161 -14.01 -15.94 5.63
N ILE A 162 -14.49 -17.15 5.34
CA ILE A 162 -15.14 -18.01 6.34
C ILE A 162 -14.13 -18.44 7.42
N HIS A 163 -12.91 -18.79 7.01
CA HIS A 163 -11.85 -19.14 7.96
C HIS A 163 -11.41 -17.94 8.80
N ALA A 164 -11.35 -16.74 8.21
CA ALA A 164 -11.08 -15.52 8.96
C ALA A 164 -12.16 -15.27 10.03
N GLU A 165 -13.45 -15.42 9.69
CA GLU A 165 -14.52 -15.31 10.67
C GLU A 165 -14.40 -16.35 11.81
N GLN A 166 -14.06 -17.59 11.48
CA GLN A 166 -13.80 -18.65 12.46
C GLN A 166 -12.63 -18.31 13.40
N VAL A 167 -11.53 -17.77 12.85
CA VAL A 167 -10.39 -17.33 13.67
C VAL A 167 -10.81 -16.24 14.66
N VAL A 168 -11.65 -15.28 14.25
CA VAL A 168 -12.21 -14.26 15.16
C VAL A 168 -13.08 -14.91 16.23
N ASP A 169 -13.94 -15.85 15.85
CA ASP A 169 -14.82 -16.58 16.76
C ASP A 169 -14.08 -17.49 17.76
N ILE A 170 -12.80 -17.75 17.54
CA ILE A 170 -11.93 -18.46 18.49
C ILE A 170 -11.11 -17.45 19.33
N LEU A 171 -10.41 -16.52 18.68
CA LEU A 171 -9.49 -15.59 19.37
C LEU A 171 -10.20 -14.64 20.33
N VAL A 172 -11.36 -14.09 19.96
CA VAL A 172 -12.09 -13.15 20.83
C VAL A 172 -12.53 -13.84 22.13
N PRO A 173 -13.19 -15.03 22.10
CA PRO A 173 -13.48 -15.76 23.33
C PRO A 173 -12.24 -16.21 24.12
N VAL A 174 -11.09 -16.42 23.48
CA VAL A 174 -9.83 -16.67 24.21
C VAL A 174 -9.43 -15.42 24.97
N MET A 175 -9.40 -14.25 24.32
CA MET A 175 -9.11 -12.98 24.96
C MET A 175 -10.05 -12.67 26.14
N GLU A 176 -11.33 -13.02 26.03
CA GLU A 176 -12.32 -12.85 27.10
C GLU A 176 -12.09 -13.81 28.28
N ARG A 177 -11.56 -15.00 28.06
CA ARG A 177 -11.32 -16.02 29.11
C ARG A 177 -9.99 -15.84 29.83
N VAL A 178 -8.94 -15.43 29.12
CA VAL A 178 -7.58 -15.30 29.66
C VAL A 178 -7.18 -13.84 29.86
N GLN A 179 -8.06 -13.05 30.46
CA GLN A 179 -7.87 -11.59 30.61
C GLN A 179 -6.62 -11.23 31.43
N ASP A 180 -6.23 -12.10 32.36
CA ASP A 180 -5.10 -11.88 33.28
C ASP A 180 -3.74 -12.30 32.68
N GLN A 181 -3.70 -12.79 31.44
CA GLN A 181 -2.48 -13.26 30.77
C GLN A 181 -2.06 -12.29 29.65
N PRO A 182 -1.24 -11.25 29.96
CA PRO A 182 -0.94 -10.17 29.02
C PRO A 182 -0.23 -10.66 27.75
N GLU A 183 0.62 -11.68 27.85
CA GLU A 183 1.33 -12.21 26.69
C GLU A 183 0.38 -12.94 25.73
N VAL A 184 -0.62 -13.66 26.26
CA VAL A 184 -1.66 -14.31 25.43
C VAL A 184 -2.53 -13.27 24.75
N GLN A 185 -2.93 -12.21 25.47
CA GLN A 185 -3.66 -11.09 24.87
C GLN A 185 -2.87 -10.45 23.72
N ARG A 186 -1.57 -10.21 23.92
CA ARG A 186 -0.67 -9.63 22.91
C ARG A 186 -0.57 -10.53 21.67
N VAL A 187 -0.40 -11.84 21.84
CA VAL A 187 -0.35 -12.80 20.72
C VAL A 187 -1.69 -12.88 19.99
N CYS A 188 -2.82 -12.84 20.71
CA CYS A 188 -4.14 -12.76 20.09
C CYS A 188 -4.28 -11.48 19.24
N MET A 189 -3.81 -10.33 19.74
CA MET A 189 -3.81 -9.07 18.98
C MET A 189 -2.95 -9.15 17.73
N GLU A 190 -1.76 -9.76 17.78
CA GLU A 190 -0.91 -9.97 16.59
C GLU A 190 -1.57 -10.91 15.56
N ALA A 191 -2.24 -11.96 16.01
CA ALA A 191 -3.01 -12.85 15.14
C ALA A 191 -4.19 -12.11 14.49
N LEU A 192 -4.91 -11.27 15.24
CA LEU A 192 -5.97 -10.41 14.72
C LEU A 192 -5.44 -9.33 13.76
N ARG A 193 -4.25 -8.77 14.02
CA ARG A 193 -3.55 -7.84 13.11
C ARG A 193 -3.26 -8.51 11.78
N THR A 194 -2.68 -9.71 11.82
CA THR A 194 -2.38 -10.53 10.63
C THR A 194 -3.65 -10.87 9.85
N LEU A 195 -4.73 -11.18 10.57
CA LEU A 195 -6.05 -11.42 9.99
C LEU A 195 -6.56 -10.19 9.23
N CYS A 196 -6.52 -9.01 9.86
CA CYS A 196 -6.93 -7.76 9.21
C CYS A 196 -6.12 -7.49 7.94
N TRP A 197 -4.80 -7.68 7.99
CA TRP A 197 -3.93 -7.57 6.80
C TRP A 197 -4.34 -8.52 5.69
N SER A 198 -4.54 -9.80 6.00
CA SER A 198 -4.94 -10.81 5.01
C SER A 198 -6.25 -10.42 4.31
N ARG A 199 -7.13 -9.67 5.00
CA ARG A 199 -8.41 -9.19 4.50
C ARG A 199 -8.36 -7.79 3.93
N GLY A 200 -7.16 -7.22 3.75
CA GLY A 200 -7.02 -5.87 3.20
C GLY A 200 -7.73 -4.83 4.06
N MET A 201 -7.89 -5.07 5.36
CA MET A 201 -8.56 -4.12 6.24
C MET A 201 -7.59 -3.05 6.69
N VAL A 202 -7.91 -1.80 6.37
CA VAL A 202 -7.12 -0.63 6.74
C VAL A 202 -8.03 0.57 6.98
N LEU A 203 -7.81 1.31 8.07
CA LEU A 203 -8.61 2.47 8.45
C LEU A 203 -10.13 2.20 8.54
N GLY A 204 -10.52 0.97 8.87
CA GLY A 204 -11.93 0.54 8.89
C GLY A 204 -12.56 0.33 7.52
N CYS A 205 -11.78 0.44 6.44
CA CYS A 205 -12.19 0.10 5.09
C CYS A 205 -11.57 -1.23 4.68
N THR A 206 -12.14 -1.86 3.65
CA THR A 206 -11.52 -3.01 2.99
C THR A 206 -11.00 -2.58 1.62
N VAL A 207 -9.69 -2.64 1.45
CA VAL A 207 -8.98 -2.34 0.20
C VAL A 207 -8.66 -3.64 -0.55
N HIS A 208 -8.40 -3.54 -1.86
CA HIS A 208 -7.94 -4.63 -2.74
C HIS A 208 -8.92 -5.74 -3.15
N GLN A 209 -10.23 -5.48 -3.28
CA GLN A 209 -11.23 -6.51 -3.64
C GLN A 209 -11.22 -7.73 -2.69
N ALA A 210 -10.59 -7.60 -1.53
CA ALA A 210 -10.59 -8.63 -0.51
C ALA A 210 -12.01 -8.75 0.07
N PHE A 211 -12.40 -9.97 0.46
CA PHE A 211 -13.67 -10.17 1.15
C PHE A 211 -13.59 -9.55 2.56
N PRO A 212 -14.40 -8.52 2.85
CA PRO A 212 -14.37 -7.86 4.15
C PRO A 212 -14.80 -8.82 5.25
N LEU A 213 -14.31 -8.59 6.47
CA LEU A 213 -14.94 -9.17 7.65
C LEU A 213 -16.33 -8.57 7.83
N LYS A 214 -17.31 -9.38 8.25
CA LYS A 214 -18.62 -8.87 8.66
C LYS A 214 -18.47 -7.83 9.76
N GLU A 215 -19.25 -6.75 9.67
CA GLU A 215 -19.21 -5.63 10.61
C GLU A 215 -19.31 -6.10 12.08
N ASN A 216 -20.18 -7.07 12.37
CA ASN A 216 -20.32 -7.63 13.73
C ASN A 216 -19.05 -8.32 14.26
N ARG A 217 -18.18 -8.84 13.38
CA ARG A 217 -16.89 -9.43 13.75
C ARG A 217 -15.86 -8.33 13.97
N GLN A 218 -15.88 -7.28 13.15
CA GLN A 218 -15.05 -6.10 13.36
C GLN A 218 -15.34 -5.45 14.72
N GLU A 219 -16.63 -5.28 15.05
CA GLU A 219 -17.07 -4.74 16.34
C GLU A 219 -16.61 -5.61 17.51
N LYS A 220 -16.74 -6.94 17.41
CA LYS A 220 -16.23 -7.89 18.42
C LYS A 220 -14.73 -7.75 18.65
N ILE A 221 -13.94 -7.67 17.58
CA ILE A 221 -12.49 -7.45 17.67
C ILE A 221 -12.24 -6.12 18.40
N MET A 222 -12.91 -5.06 17.99
CA MET A 222 -12.75 -3.74 18.59
C MET A 222 -13.05 -3.74 20.09
N CYS A 223 -14.16 -4.36 20.52
CA CYS A 223 -14.53 -4.46 21.93
C CYS A 223 -13.51 -5.27 22.73
N ALA A 224 -13.09 -6.43 22.22
CA ALA A 224 -12.13 -7.30 22.89
C ALA A 224 -10.76 -6.63 23.06
N VAL A 225 -10.24 -6.02 21.98
CA VAL A 225 -8.95 -5.32 21.98
C VAL A 225 -8.98 -4.11 22.89
N THR A 226 -10.02 -3.26 22.80
CA THR A 226 -10.16 -2.08 23.66
C THR A 226 -10.24 -2.48 25.14
N GLY A 227 -11.07 -3.45 25.48
CA GLY A 227 -11.19 -3.94 26.85
C GLY A 227 -9.90 -4.56 27.39
N ALA A 228 -9.12 -5.26 26.55
CA ALA A 228 -7.83 -5.81 26.95
C ALA A 228 -6.78 -4.72 27.20
N MET A 229 -6.75 -3.66 26.38
CA MET A 229 -5.88 -2.49 26.61
C MET A 229 -6.25 -1.76 27.90
N GLU A 230 -7.54 -1.51 28.15
CA GLU A 230 -8.01 -0.78 29.34
C GLU A 230 -7.72 -1.51 30.66
N ARG A 231 -7.77 -2.85 30.64
CA ARG A 231 -7.45 -3.69 31.80
C ARG A 231 -5.95 -3.83 32.04
N SER A 232 -5.13 -3.58 31.02
CA SER A 232 -3.70 -3.85 31.05
C SER A 232 -2.90 -2.58 31.32
N GLY A 233 -1.89 -2.68 32.19
CA GLY A 233 -0.83 -1.66 32.31
C GLY A 233 0.40 -1.97 31.44
N ASN A 234 0.34 -2.99 30.58
CA ASN A 234 1.48 -3.45 29.78
C ASN A 234 1.57 -2.68 28.46
N GLN A 235 2.66 -1.92 28.29
CA GLN A 235 2.91 -1.09 27.13
C GLN A 235 2.91 -1.88 25.80
N ALA A 236 3.58 -3.03 25.74
CA ALA A 236 3.69 -3.82 24.51
C ALA A 236 2.34 -4.40 24.06
N LEU A 237 1.45 -4.71 25.02
CA LEU A 237 0.08 -5.11 24.73
C LEU A 237 -0.72 -3.91 24.18
N THR A 238 -0.59 -2.74 24.80
CA THR A 238 -1.26 -1.51 24.36
C THR A 238 -0.82 -1.12 22.94
N GLU A 239 0.47 -1.19 22.62
CA GLU A 239 1.03 -1.00 21.27
C GLU A 239 0.43 -1.99 20.26
N ALA A 240 0.35 -3.28 20.60
CA ALA A 240 -0.26 -4.29 19.74
C ALA A 240 -1.76 -4.01 19.50
N GLY A 241 -2.49 -3.61 20.54
CA GLY A 241 -3.91 -3.29 20.44
C GLY A 241 -4.16 -2.05 19.58
N HIS A 242 -3.35 -1.00 19.72
CA HIS A 242 -3.47 0.20 18.89
C HIS A 242 -3.18 -0.06 17.41
N ARG A 243 -2.23 -0.97 17.09
CA ARG A 243 -2.00 -1.40 15.70
C ARG A 243 -3.24 -2.08 15.10
N VAL A 244 -3.90 -2.97 15.83
CA VAL A 244 -5.18 -3.56 15.39
C VAL A 244 -6.25 -2.49 15.22
N CYS A 245 -6.36 -1.55 16.18
CA CYS A 245 -7.33 -0.45 16.12
C CYS A 245 -7.12 0.43 14.87
N GLY A 246 -5.88 0.70 14.48
CA GLY A 246 -5.55 1.46 13.27
C GLY A 246 -5.99 0.79 11.96
N LEU A 247 -6.14 -0.54 11.95
CA LEU A 247 -6.63 -1.27 10.79
C LEU A 247 -8.16 -1.28 10.69
N ILE A 248 -8.86 -1.29 11.84
CA ILE A 248 -10.31 -1.48 11.90
C ILE A 248 -11.09 -0.17 12.13
N ARG A 249 -10.44 0.90 12.61
CA ARG A 249 -11.07 2.21 12.81
C ARG A 249 -10.50 3.26 11.86
N PRO A 250 -11.29 4.27 11.48
CA PRO A 250 -10.75 5.44 10.80
C PRO A 250 -9.64 6.11 11.64
N LEU A 251 -8.60 6.59 10.96
CA LEU A 251 -7.37 7.10 11.60
C LEU A 251 -7.62 8.11 12.72
N PRO A 252 -8.53 9.10 12.60
CA PRO A 252 -8.76 10.09 13.66
C PRO A 252 -9.25 9.46 14.96
N HIS A 253 -10.03 8.37 14.89
CA HIS A 253 -10.48 7.65 16.08
C HIS A 253 -9.35 6.85 16.71
N ALA A 254 -8.51 6.21 15.89
CA ALA A 254 -7.34 5.49 16.37
C ALA A 254 -6.37 6.43 17.09
N LEU A 255 -6.06 7.59 16.49
CA LEU A 255 -5.16 8.58 17.10
C LEU A 255 -5.74 9.20 18.38
N ARG A 256 -7.05 9.45 18.43
CA ARG A 256 -7.72 9.90 19.66
C ARG A 256 -7.60 8.90 20.81
N ALA A 257 -7.71 7.61 20.51
CA ALA A 257 -7.58 6.56 21.52
C ALA A 257 -6.13 6.44 22.06
N ILE A 258 -5.13 6.77 21.25
CA ILE A 258 -3.71 6.77 21.66
C ILE A 258 -3.37 8.00 22.51
N GLY A 259 -3.96 9.16 22.19
CA GLY A 259 -3.75 10.39 22.94
C GLY A 259 -2.44 11.10 22.58
N ALA A 260 -1.51 11.25 23.53
CA ALA A 260 -0.28 12.03 23.37
C ALA A 260 0.99 11.17 23.21
N ASP A 261 0.85 9.84 23.19
CA ASP A 261 1.98 8.92 23.01
C ASP A 261 2.46 8.93 21.55
N THR A 262 3.50 9.72 21.29
CA THR A 262 4.04 9.92 19.94
C THR A 262 4.69 8.67 19.36
N GLY A 263 5.21 7.76 20.20
CA GLY A 263 5.81 6.50 19.76
C GLY A 263 4.75 5.57 19.17
N VAL A 264 3.68 5.34 19.93
CA VAL A 264 2.56 4.49 19.50
C VAL A 264 1.86 5.08 18.26
N VAL A 265 1.70 6.41 18.20
CA VAL A 265 1.16 7.09 17.00
C VAL A 265 1.98 6.72 15.75
N LYS A 266 3.31 6.81 15.82
CA LYS A 266 4.18 6.48 14.68
C LYS A 266 4.08 5.01 14.28
N GLU A 267 4.00 4.10 15.24
CA GLU A 267 3.83 2.67 14.95
C GLU A 267 2.53 2.38 14.21
N VAL A 268 1.42 2.99 14.65
CA VAL A 268 0.12 2.85 13.98
C VAL A 268 0.15 3.44 12.57
N LEU A 269 0.80 4.59 12.36
CA LEU A 269 0.95 5.17 11.02
C LEU A 269 1.79 4.27 10.10
N CYS A 270 2.89 3.69 10.61
CA CYS A 270 3.69 2.71 9.89
C CYS A 270 2.90 1.44 9.55
N GLU A 271 2.04 0.98 10.47
CA GLU A 271 1.16 -0.17 10.28
C GLU A 271 0.17 0.08 9.12
N VAL A 272 -0.57 1.19 9.19
CA VAL A 272 -1.53 1.62 8.17
C VAL A 272 -0.84 1.78 6.82
N PHE A 273 0.31 2.45 6.78
CA PHE A 273 1.06 2.68 5.56
C PHE A 273 1.60 1.37 4.95
N SER A 274 2.08 0.44 5.79
CA SER A 274 2.56 -0.87 5.33
C SER A 274 1.43 -1.69 4.72
N ALA A 275 0.25 -1.65 5.32
CA ALA A 275 -0.93 -2.36 4.82
C ALA A 275 -1.44 -1.78 3.49
N LEU A 276 -1.27 -0.47 3.27
CA LEU A 276 -1.60 0.20 2.00
C LEU A 276 -0.45 0.18 0.99
N ARG A 277 0.75 -0.29 1.35
CA ARG A 277 1.95 -0.11 0.54
C ARG A 277 1.80 -0.71 -0.85
N SER A 278 1.24 -1.92 -0.98
CA SER A 278 1.00 -2.51 -2.31
C SER A 278 0.06 -1.66 -3.15
N SER A 279 -1.04 -1.15 -2.59
CA SER A 279 -1.98 -0.30 -3.33
C SER A 279 -1.38 1.05 -3.71
N LEU A 280 -0.60 1.63 -2.81
CA LEU A 280 0.05 2.92 -3.04
C LEU A 280 1.21 2.77 -4.05
N CYS A 281 1.99 1.68 -3.98
CA CYS A 281 3.15 1.40 -4.84
C CYS A 281 2.80 0.90 -6.24
N GLU A 282 1.71 0.13 -6.39
CA GLU A 282 1.28 -0.37 -7.71
C GLU A 282 0.72 0.75 -8.60
N VAL A 283 0.28 1.85 -8.00
CA VAL A 283 -0.24 2.99 -8.74
C VAL A 283 0.88 4.02 -8.91
N PHE A 284 1.61 3.87 -10.01
CA PHE A 284 2.40 4.99 -10.51
C PHE A 284 1.44 6.12 -10.85
N MET A 285 1.66 7.28 -10.23
CA MET A 285 1.12 8.54 -10.73
C MET A 285 1.49 8.65 -12.21
N ALA A 286 0.52 8.95 -13.06
CA ALA A 286 0.79 9.26 -14.45
C ALA A 286 1.83 10.38 -14.51
N ALA A 287 2.70 10.35 -15.53
CA ALA A 287 3.82 11.27 -15.69
C ALA A 287 3.39 12.76 -15.71
N ASP A 288 2.10 13.01 -15.97
CA ASP A 288 1.41 14.30 -16.10
C ASP A 288 1.02 14.96 -14.76
N GLY A 289 1.22 14.29 -13.62
CA GLY A 289 0.93 14.83 -12.29
C GLY A 289 -0.54 14.76 -11.86
N GLU A 290 -1.45 14.24 -12.68
CA GLU A 290 -2.82 13.89 -12.23
C GLU A 290 -2.79 12.58 -11.43
N ILE A 291 -3.56 12.53 -10.33
CA ILE A 291 -3.73 11.28 -9.59
C ILE A 291 -4.36 10.26 -10.53
N ASP A 292 -3.68 9.12 -10.72
CA ASP A 292 -4.24 7.97 -11.42
C ASP A 292 -5.62 7.63 -10.85
N GLY A 293 -6.61 7.36 -11.72
CA GLY A 293 -7.99 7.15 -11.30
C GLY A 293 -8.17 6.11 -10.20
N ARG A 294 -7.33 5.06 -10.15
CA ARG A 294 -7.38 4.03 -9.11
C ARG A 294 -6.88 4.54 -7.77
N LEU A 295 -5.82 5.35 -7.77
CA LEU A 295 -5.31 6.00 -6.56
C LEU A 295 -6.32 7.05 -6.04
N LEU A 296 -7.00 7.75 -6.95
CA LEU A 296 -8.08 8.67 -6.61
C LEU A 296 -9.23 7.92 -5.93
N GLU A 297 -9.71 6.83 -6.53
CA GLU A 297 -10.75 5.97 -5.94
C GLU A 297 -10.34 5.43 -4.57
N LEU A 298 -9.10 4.98 -4.41
CA LEU A 298 -8.57 4.50 -3.13
C LEU A 298 -8.66 5.60 -2.06
N PHE A 299 -8.12 6.78 -2.32
CA PHE A 299 -8.17 7.87 -1.33
C PHE A 299 -9.60 8.36 -1.08
N GLN A 300 -10.48 8.35 -2.08
CA GLN A 300 -11.90 8.65 -1.89
C GLN A 300 -12.59 7.62 -0.99
N GLN A 301 -12.27 6.33 -1.14
CA GLN A 301 -12.76 5.27 -0.25
C GLN A 301 -12.26 5.47 1.19
N LEU A 302 -10.98 5.81 1.35
CA LEU A 302 -10.40 6.10 2.69
C LEU A 302 -11.00 7.37 3.32
N ALA A 303 -11.37 8.36 2.50
CA ALA A 303 -11.99 9.61 2.97
C ALA A 303 -13.48 9.44 3.34
N ALA A 304 -14.18 8.51 2.69
CA ALA A 304 -15.64 8.41 2.79
C ALA A 304 -16.17 8.27 4.23
N PRO A 305 -15.59 7.44 5.12
CA PRO A 305 -16.05 7.31 6.50
C PRO A 305 -15.87 8.57 7.36
N LEU A 306 -15.03 9.51 6.90
CA LEU A 306 -14.68 10.73 7.63
C LEU A 306 -15.58 11.92 7.27
N ARG A 307 -16.32 11.84 6.16
CA ARG A 307 -17.19 12.94 5.69
C ARG A 307 -18.31 13.21 6.70
N GLY A 308 -18.35 14.44 7.22
CA GLY A 308 -19.42 14.91 8.11
C GLY A 308 -19.26 14.53 9.59
N GLN A 309 -18.10 14.04 10.02
CA GLN A 309 -17.83 13.80 11.44
C GLN A 309 -17.39 15.09 12.18
N GLU A 310 -17.74 15.20 13.48
CA GLU A 310 -17.39 16.34 14.33
C GLU A 310 -15.86 16.52 14.50
N ARG A 311 -15.43 17.80 14.55
CA ARG A 311 -14.06 18.29 14.31
C ARG A 311 -13.13 18.39 15.53
N ASP A 312 -13.45 17.71 16.64
CA ASP A 312 -12.67 17.74 17.89
C ASP A 312 -12.03 16.37 18.22
N SER A 313 -10.91 16.24 18.93
CA SER A 313 -9.70 17.06 19.07
C SER A 313 -8.53 16.04 19.11
N ILE A 314 -7.88 15.82 17.96
CA ILE A 314 -6.61 15.06 17.95
C ILE A 314 -5.60 15.90 18.73
N SER A 315 -4.85 15.26 19.64
CA SER A 315 -3.89 15.97 20.47
C SER A 315 -2.83 16.66 19.59
N ALA A 316 -2.34 17.83 20.03
CA ALA A 316 -1.24 18.51 19.33
C ALA A 316 0.01 17.63 19.21
N ALA A 317 0.28 16.80 20.23
CA ALA A 317 1.38 15.85 20.22
C ALA A 317 1.21 14.76 19.14
N ALA A 318 0.00 14.21 18.96
CA ALA A 318 -0.28 13.25 17.90
C ALA A 318 -0.16 13.88 16.50
N LEU A 319 -0.62 15.12 16.33
CA LEU A 319 -0.45 15.84 15.06
C LEU A 319 1.03 16.10 14.76
N GLU A 320 1.84 16.46 15.77
CA GLU A 320 3.28 16.62 15.60
C GLU A 320 3.98 15.29 15.29
N ALA A 321 3.52 14.18 15.90
CA ALA A 321 4.01 12.84 15.59
C ALA A 321 3.70 12.42 14.14
N VAL A 322 2.51 12.75 13.62
CA VAL A 322 2.14 12.55 12.21
C VAL A 322 3.06 13.33 11.29
N ARG A 323 3.32 14.61 11.62
CA ARG A 323 4.23 15.46 10.85
C ARG A 323 5.64 14.88 10.83
N SER A 324 6.20 14.57 12.00
CA SER A 324 7.52 13.95 12.15
C SER A 324 7.61 12.61 11.41
N TRP A 325 6.57 11.78 11.43
CA TRP A 325 6.52 10.52 10.67
C TRP A 325 6.54 10.71 9.15
N CYS A 326 5.88 11.75 8.65
CA CYS A 326 5.99 12.11 7.24
C CYS A 326 7.45 12.44 6.93
N ASP A 327 8.07 13.32 7.71
CA ASP A 327 9.41 13.88 7.45
C ASP A 327 10.56 12.87 7.62
N GLU A 328 10.44 11.87 8.50
CA GLU A 328 11.53 10.93 8.84
C GLU A 328 11.94 9.97 7.70
N GLY A 329 11.06 9.68 6.73
CA GLY A 329 11.36 8.75 5.63
C GLY A 329 11.78 7.33 6.10
N ASP A 330 12.49 6.57 5.27
CA ASP A 330 13.32 5.44 5.71
C ASP A 330 14.77 5.75 5.27
N PRO A 331 15.75 5.76 6.21
CA PRO A 331 17.13 6.13 5.90
C PRO A 331 17.82 5.21 4.90
N ARG A 332 17.28 4.00 4.64
CA ARG A 332 17.83 3.02 3.69
C ARG A 332 17.38 3.25 2.25
N GLN A 333 16.44 4.15 2.02
CA GLN A 333 15.86 4.42 0.70
C GLN A 333 16.76 5.32 -0.14
N THR A 334 16.72 5.14 -1.46
CA THR A 334 17.28 6.11 -2.41
C THR A 334 16.51 7.43 -2.34
N ASP A 335 17.09 8.55 -2.78
CA ASP A 335 16.43 9.86 -2.67
C ASP A 335 15.11 9.92 -3.47
N ASN A 336 15.01 9.18 -4.59
CA ASN A 336 13.77 9.05 -5.36
C ASN A 336 12.70 8.25 -4.60
N GLU A 337 13.07 7.14 -3.96
CA GLU A 337 12.15 6.35 -3.13
C GLU A 337 11.70 7.14 -1.90
N LYS A 338 12.59 7.90 -1.25
CA LYS A 338 12.25 8.78 -0.13
C LYS A 338 11.18 9.78 -0.53
N ASN A 339 11.39 10.49 -1.64
CA ASN A 339 10.42 11.47 -2.15
C ASN A 339 9.09 10.82 -2.53
N TYR A 340 9.13 9.64 -3.15
CA TYR A 340 7.95 8.87 -3.48
C TYR A 340 7.14 8.51 -2.23
N TYR A 341 7.75 7.91 -1.22
CA TYR A 341 7.04 7.52 0.00
C TYR A 341 6.62 8.71 0.84
N TRP A 342 7.45 9.75 0.93
CA TRP A 342 7.13 11.01 1.61
C TRP A 342 5.80 11.58 1.10
N ARG A 343 5.64 11.68 -0.22
CA ARG A 343 4.39 12.10 -0.86
C ARG A 343 3.19 11.25 -0.43
N HIS A 344 3.30 9.92 -0.46
CA HIS A 344 2.19 9.03 -0.11
C HIS A 344 1.80 9.15 1.37
N ARG A 345 2.78 9.33 2.26
CA ARG A 345 2.54 9.59 3.69
C ARG A 345 1.77 10.88 3.89
N LEU A 346 2.16 11.95 3.19
CA LEU A 346 1.47 13.25 3.24
C LEU A 346 0.03 13.18 2.71
N LEU A 347 -0.18 12.47 1.59
CA LEU A 347 -1.53 12.26 1.03
C LEU A 347 -2.40 11.46 1.99
N LEU A 348 -1.89 10.35 2.51
CA LEU A 348 -2.59 9.52 3.49
C LEU A 348 -2.97 10.32 4.74
N ALA A 349 -2.01 11.06 5.31
CA ALA A 349 -2.25 11.91 6.47
C ALA A 349 -3.30 12.99 6.19
N SER A 350 -3.22 13.65 5.02
CA SER A 350 -4.15 14.73 4.66
C SER A 350 -5.57 14.22 4.44
N VAL A 351 -5.72 13.11 3.73
CA VAL A 351 -7.02 12.49 3.45
C VAL A 351 -7.64 11.90 4.73
N SER A 352 -6.81 11.35 5.61
CA SER A 352 -7.30 10.58 6.76
C SER A 352 -7.54 11.43 8.01
N LEU A 353 -7.02 12.65 8.11
CA LEU A 353 -7.06 13.43 9.35
C LEU A 353 -8.01 14.64 9.34
N ASP A 354 -8.72 14.90 8.24
CA ASP A 354 -9.58 16.09 8.04
C ASP A 354 -8.89 17.42 8.44
N ARG A 355 -7.55 17.39 8.47
CA ARG A 355 -6.63 18.43 8.97
C ARG A 355 -5.54 18.69 7.94
N GLY A 356 -5.89 18.58 6.65
CA GLY A 356 -4.99 18.87 5.53
C GLY A 356 -4.16 20.13 5.76
N GLU A 357 -4.71 21.12 6.48
CA GLU A 357 -4.03 22.33 6.97
C GLU A 357 -2.64 22.13 7.60
N ALA A 358 -2.45 21.18 8.51
CA ALA A 358 -1.14 20.97 9.17
C ALA A 358 -0.11 20.41 8.19
N VAL A 359 -0.55 19.50 7.32
CA VAL A 359 0.27 18.91 6.26
C VAL A 359 0.59 19.94 5.17
N ILE A 360 -0.36 20.82 4.84
CA ILE A 360 -0.19 21.94 3.92
C ILE A 360 0.81 22.96 4.47
N ALA A 361 0.73 23.31 5.75
CA ALA A 361 1.68 24.22 6.38
C ALA A 361 3.11 23.64 6.28
N SER A 362 3.27 22.33 6.48
CA SER A 362 4.54 21.64 6.24
C SER A 362 4.95 21.70 4.76
N LEU A 363 4.07 21.36 3.82
CA LEU A 363 4.33 21.43 2.38
C LEU A 363 4.77 22.84 1.93
N ILE A 364 4.09 23.88 2.42
CA ILE A 364 4.44 25.28 2.18
C ILE A 364 5.81 25.61 2.81
N GLY A 365 6.08 25.13 4.02
CA GLY A 365 7.37 25.27 4.68
C GLY A 365 8.51 24.63 3.87
N PHE A 366 8.28 23.44 3.30
CA PHE A 366 9.24 22.76 2.42
C PHE A 366 9.50 23.57 1.14
N LEU A 367 8.46 24.12 0.51
CA LEU A 367 8.62 25.00 -0.65
C LEU A 367 9.48 26.25 -0.34
N GLN A 368 9.41 26.75 0.90
CA GLN A 368 10.22 27.89 1.34
C GLN A 368 11.67 27.50 1.69
N GLN A 369 11.86 26.35 2.34
CA GLN A 369 13.20 25.86 2.73
C GLN A 369 14.05 25.48 1.51
N GLY A 370 13.46 24.84 0.50
CA GLY A 370 14.15 24.49 -0.76
C GLY A 370 14.70 25.71 -1.52
N LYS A 371 14.25 26.93 -1.18
CA LYS A 371 14.75 28.20 -1.71
C LYS A 371 15.81 28.87 -0.84
N GLN A 372 15.79 28.63 0.48
CA GLN A 372 16.62 29.34 1.46
C GLN A 372 17.98 28.68 1.71
N CYS A 373 18.11 27.36 1.49
CA CYS A 373 19.33 26.60 1.80
C CYS A 373 20.48 26.77 0.79
N GLY A 374 20.44 27.78 -0.09
CA GLY A 374 21.52 28.08 -1.04
C GLY A 374 21.75 27.05 -2.16
N THR A 375 21.04 25.93 -2.12
CA THR A 375 20.97 24.89 -3.15
C THR A 375 19.50 24.62 -3.43
N PHE A 376 19.08 24.79 -4.69
CA PHE A 376 17.70 24.56 -5.10
C PHE A 376 17.45 23.04 -5.14
N ASP A 377 16.62 22.53 -4.23
CA ASP A 377 16.24 21.10 -4.20
C ASP A 377 15.02 20.86 -5.09
N GLU A 378 15.29 20.62 -6.37
CA GLU A 378 14.29 20.40 -7.39
C GLU A 378 13.37 19.21 -7.08
N ASN A 379 13.92 18.10 -6.60
CA ASN A 379 13.14 16.88 -6.38
C ASN A 379 12.14 17.07 -5.24
N SER A 380 12.56 17.70 -4.14
CA SER A 380 11.67 17.99 -3.02
C SER A 380 10.59 19.01 -3.39
N ILE A 381 10.95 20.09 -4.10
CA ILE A 381 10.00 21.12 -4.54
C ILE A 381 8.98 20.53 -5.53
N ALA A 382 9.43 19.77 -6.52
CA ALA A 382 8.55 19.12 -7.48
C ALA A 382 7.63 18.09 -6.80
N THR A 383 8.13 17.38 -5.79
CA THR A 383 7.32 16.44 -5.00
C THR A 383 6.27 17.15 -4.16
N ALA A 384 6.61 18.28 -3.54
CA ALA A 384 5.65 19.10 -2.80
C ALA A 384 4.53 19.64 -3.72
N LEU A 385 4.87 20.17 -4.89
CA LEU A 385 3.89 20.65 -5.89
C LEU A 385 2.96 19.54 -6.40
N ARG A 386 3.51 18.36 -6.69
CA ARG A 386 2.71 17.18 -7.09
C ARG A 386 1.80 16.71 -5.96
N THR A 387 2.24 16.81 -4.71
CA THR A 387 1.42 16.50 -3.53
C THR A 387 0.27 17.50 -3.41
N LEU A 388 0.53 18.81 -3.54
CA LEU A 388 -0.52 19.84 -3.51
C LEU A 388 -1.54 19.67 -4.65
N SER A 389 -1.07 19.36 -5.86
CA SER A 389 -1.93 19.07 -7.03
C SER A 389 -2.85 17.88 -6.76
N ALA A 390 -2.31 16.84 -6.13
CA ALA A 390 -3.08 15.67 -5.72
C ALA A 390 -4.13 16.03 -4.65
N LEU A 391 -3.76 16.81 -3.63
CA LEU A 391 -4.71 17.25 -2.60
C LEU A 391 -5.86 18.11 -3.16
N LEU A 392 -5.58 18.97 -4.14
CA LEU A 392 -6.60 19.74 -4.86
C LEU A 392 -7.53 18.83 -5.68
N SER A 393 -6.97 17.79 -6.31
CA SER A 393 -7.76 16.81 -7.08
C SER A 393 -8.66 15.95 -6.19
N LEU A 394 -8.24 15.70 -4.95
CA LEU A 394 -8.99 14.94 -3.95
C LEU A 394 -10.06 15.78 -3.22
N ASP A 395 -10.13 17.08 -3.48
CA ASP A 395 -11.06 18.00 -2.82
C ASP A 395 -10.92 18.00 -1.29
N VAL A 396 -9.69 17.78 -0.79
CA VAL A 396 -9.37 17.79 0.65
C VAL A 396 -9.27 19.23 1.17
N LEU A 397 -9.09 20.20 0.28
CA LEU A 397 -8.87 21.60 0.63
C LEU A 397 -10.15 22.40 0.50
N SER A 398 -10.47 23.20 1.51
CA SER A 398 -11.50 24.25 1.34
C SER A 398 -11.03 25.26 0.30
N GLU A 399 -11.98 25.91 -0.37
CA GLU A 399 -11.68 26.91 -1.41
C GLU A 399 -10.75 28.01 -0.90
N THR A 400 -11.00 28.54 0.29
CA THR A 400 -10.15 29.57 0.92
C THR A 400 -8.69 29.11 1.08
N ARG A 401 -8.48 27.85 1.48
CA ARG A 401 -7.12 27.29 1.66
C ARG A 401 -6.46 26.99 0.32
N ALA A 402 -7.23 26.49 -0.65
CA ALA A 402 -6.73 26.29 -2.00
C ALA A 402 -6.21 27.61 -2.59
N VAL A 403 -6.93 28.72 -2.40
CA VAL A 403 -6.50 30.07 -2.79
C VAL A 403 -5.25 30.52 -2.05
N GLU A 404 -5.16 30.29 -0.73
CA GLU A 404 -3.96 30.62 0.05
C GLU A 404 -2.72 29.87 -0.46
N VAL A 405 -2.85 28.56 -0.70
CA VAL A 405 -1.80 27.72 -1.28
C VAL A 405 -1.39 28.26 -2.65
N PHE A 406 -2.36 28.56 -3.52
CA PHE A 406 -2.12 29.15 -4.83
C PHE A 406 -1.32 30.46 -4.72
N GLU A 407 -1.75 31.39 -3.87
CA GLU A 407 -1.07 32.68 -3.70
C GLU A 407 0.36 32.49 -3.18
N ARG A 408 0.56 31.52 -2.28
CA ARG A 408 1.87 31.20 -1.73
C ARG A 408 2.80 30.61 -2.78
N VAL A 409 2.34 29.60 -3.54
CA VAL A 409 3.11 29.01 -4.65
C VAL A 409 3.43 30.09 -5.69
N ARG A 410 2.45 30.91 -6.07
CA ARG A 410 2.61 31.99 -7.06
C ARG A 410 3.64 33.05 -6.62
N LYS A 411 3.65 33.41 -5.33
CA LYS A 411 4.53 34.45 -4.78
C LYS A 411 5.94 33.92 -4.50
N ASP A 412 6.02 32.76 -3.88
CA ASP A 412 7.28 32.25 -3.31
C ASP A 412 8.05 31.41 -4.33
N LEU A 413 7.36 30.77 -5.27
CA LEU A 413 7.96 29.90 -6.29
C LEU A 413 7.79 30.51 -7.69
N TRP A 414 8.93 30.81 -8.30
CA TRP A 414 9.04 31.12 -9.72
C TRP A 414 10.14 30.24 -10.29
N PRO A 415 9.81 29.22 -11.11
CA PRO A 415 10.80 28.37 -11.77
C PRO A 415 11.90 29.22 -12.43
N ALA A 416 13.14 29.08 -11.97
CA ALA A 416 14.29 29.61 -12.66
C ALA A 416 14.78 28.54 -13.65
N GLU A 417 14.94 28.91 -14.92
CA GLU A 417 15.49 28.03 -15.96
C GLU A 417 14.70 26.71 -16.09
N TRP A 418 15.33 25.55 -15.86
CA TRP A 418 14.75 24.21 -16.12
C TRP A 418 14.05 23.60 -14.90
N GLN A 419 14.01 24.28 -13.78
CA GLN A 419 13.68 23.68 -12.50
C GLN A 419 12.17 23.53 -12.25
N CYS A 420 11.69 22.33 -11.91
CA CYS A 420 10.31 22.07 -11.43
C CYS A 420 9.15 22.47 -12.37
N HIS A 421 9.43 22.87 -13.61
CA HIS A 421 8.47 23.49 -14.52
C HIS A 421 7.21 22.62 -14.76
N MET A 422 7.40 21.31 -14.94
CA MET A 422 6.30 20.35 -15.12
C MET A 422 5.37 20.29 -13.91
N ALA A 423 5.95 20.16 -12.72
CA ALA A 423 5.18 20.10 -11.48
C ALA A 423 4.47 21.44 -11.20
N TYR A 424 5.07 22.56 -11.61
CA TYR A 424 4.47 23.89 -11.52
C TYR A 424 3.27 24.01 -12.46
N ILE A 425 3.44 23.69 -13.74
CA ILE A 425 2.37 23.73 -14.74
C ILE A 425 1.20 22.84 -14.32
N ALA A 426 1.48 21.60 -13.86
CA ALA A 426 0.45 20.69 -13.37
C ALA A 426 -0.34 21.26 -12.19
N PHE A 427 0.34 21.88 -11.21
CA PHE A 427 -0.32 22.51 -10.05
C PHE A 427 -1.28 23.64 -10.47
N PHE A 428 -0.82 24.58 -11.31
CA PHE A 428 -1.66 25.67 -11.79
C PHE A 428 -2.80 25.15 -12.68
N GLY A 429 -2.55 24.10 -13.47
CA GLY A 429 -3.55 23.44 -14.28
C GLY A 429 -4.67 22.83 -13.45
N VAL A 430 -4.34 22.06 -12.42
CA VAL A 430 -5.32 21.47 -11.51
C VAL A 430 -6.09 22.56 -10.76
N PHE A 431 -5.42 23.59 -10.25
CA PHE A 431 -6.07 24.67 -9.50
C PHE A 431 -7.06 25.46 -10.39
N ALA A 432 -6.66 25.79 -11.62
CA ALA A 432 -7.53 26.50 -12.57
C ALA A 432 -8.83 25.73 -12.85
N ARG A 433 -8.75 24.41 -13.00
CA ARG A 433 -9.92 23.55 -13.23
C ARG A 433 -10.87 23.48 -12.02
N ARG A 434 -10.40 23.80 -10.82
CA ARG A 434 -11.12 23.59 -9.55
C ARG A 434 -11.66 24.85 -8.91
N THR A 435 -10.96 25.96 -9.00
CA THR A 435 -11.45 27.22 -8.46
C THR A 435 -12.75 27.61 -9.16
N GLU A 436 -13.66 28.33 -8.51
CA GLU A 436 -14.85 28.92 -9.15
C GLU A 436 -14.57 30.36 -9.61
N CYS A 437 -13.50 30.97 -9.11
CA CYS A 437 -13.14 32.34 -9.41
C CYS A 437 -12.47 32.46 -10.78
N ARG A 438 -13.07 33.23 -11.70
CA ARG A 438 -12.50 33.53 -13.03
C ARG A 438 -11.11 34.16 -12.95
N PHE A 439 -10.94 35.18 -12.10
CA PHE A 439 -9.66 35.87 -11.95
C PHE A 439 -8.49 34.91 -11.67
N TYR A 440 -8.70 33.93 -10.79
CA TYR A 440 -7.65 32.98 -10.45
C TYR A 440 -7.34 31.99 -11.58
N ALA A 441 -8.35 31.54 -12.33
CA ALA A 441 -8.11 30.69 -13.50
C ALA A 441 -7.39 31.43 -14.62
N ASP A 442 -7.75 32.68 -14.90
CA ASP A 442 -7.05 33.52 -15.89
C ASP A 442 -5.57 33.68 -15.51
N GLN A 443 -5.29 33.95 -14.22
CA GLN A 443 -3.92 34.02 -13.72
C GLN A 443 -3.15 32.71 -13.90
N CYS A 444 -3.79 31.55 -13.70
CA CYS A 444 -3.14 30.27 -13.95
C CYS A 444 -2.75 30.09 -15.41
N VAL A 445 -3.66 30.38 -16.35
CA VAL A 445 -3.38 30.24 -17.79
C VAL A 445 -2.23 31.14 -18.21
N ILE A 446 -2.26 32.40 -17.80
CA ILE A 446 -1.18 33.37 -18.07
C ILE A 446 0.16 32.84 -17.53
N ARG A 447 0.17 32.31 -16.31
CA ARG A 447 1.39 31.78 -15.67
C ARG A 447 1.93 30.54 -16.38
N ILE A 448 1.07 29.60 -16.75
CA ILE A 448 1.43 28.40 -17.50
C ILE A 448 2.12 28.79 -18.81
N ILE A 449 1.51 29.69 -19.59
CA ILE A 449 2.06 30.15 -20.88
C ILE A 449 3.38 30.90 -20.67
N GLN A 450 3.47 31.78 -19.67
CA GLN A 450 4.71 32.52 -19.36
C GLN A 450 5.87 31.58 -18.99
N VAL A 451 5.61 30.56 -18.18
CA VAL A 451 6.64 29.58 -17.79
C VAL A 451 7.06 28.76 -18.99
N ALA A 452 6.11 28.25 -19.79
CA ALA A 452 6.40 27.50 -21.01
C ALA A 452 7.22 28.33 -22.02
N TRP A 453 6.89 29.61 -22.21
CA TRP A 453 7.64 30.49 -23.10
C TRP A 453 9.04 30.81 -22.63
N ARG A 454 9.17 31.04 -21.32
CA ARG A 454 10.49 31.28 -20.75
C ARG A 454 11.35 30.04 -20.95
N TRP A 455 10.79 28.87 -20.70
CA TRP A 455 11.47 27.60 -20.79
C TRP A 455 11.85 27.20 -22.22
N SER A 456 10.95 27.39 -23.20
CA SER A 456 11.23 27.05 -24.61
C SER A 456 12.40 27.82 -25.22
N ARG A 457 12.82 28.94 -24.59
CA ARG A 457 14.01 29.69 -24.96
C ARG A 457 15.32 29.07 -24.47
N TYR A 458 15.27 28.22 -23.45
CA TYR A 458 16.43 27.52 -22.89
C TYR A 458 16.53 26.08 -23.40
N THR A 459 15.37 25.46 -23.65
CA THR A 459 15.23 24.07 -24.11
C THR A 459 14.05 23.88 -25.00
N TYR A 460 14.30 23.27 -26.16
CA TYR A 460 13.26 22.66 -26.96
C TYR A 460 13.07 21.21 -26.48
N ASP A 461 12.38 21.01 -25.35
CA ASP A 461 11.93 19.68 -24.97
C ASP A 461 10.42 19.55 -25.28
N GLU A 462 10.08 18.54 -26.06
CA GLU A 462 8.74 18.35 -26.59
C GLU A 462 7.76 17.93 -25.49
N THR A 463 8.27 17.26 -24.45
CA THR A 463 7.47 16.71 -23.34
C THR A 463 6.86 17.82 -22.51
N ALA A 464 7.62 18.88 -22.20
CA ALA A 464 7.08 19.98 -21.42
C ALA A 464 6.11 20.86 -22.19
N LEU A 465 6.36 21.08 -23.49
CA LEU A 465 5.40 21.75 -24.35
C LEU A 465 4.11 20.95 -24.46
N HIS A 466 4.23 19.62 -24.58
CA HIS A 466 3.07 18.73 -24.61
C HIS A 466 2.23 18.88 -23.35
N ASP A 467 2.85 18.82 -22.17
CA ASP A 467 2.11 18.92 -20.91
C ASP A 467 1.54 20.32 -20.66
N THR A 468 2.18 21.36 -21.20
CA THR A 468 1.64 22.72 -21.22
C THR A 468 0.34 22.77 -22.03
N VAL A 469 0.40 22.35 -23.29
CA VAL A 469 -0.75 22.35 -24.21
C VAL A 469 -1.89 21.49 -23.64
N TRP A 470 -1.54 20.31 -23.13
CA TRP A 470 -2.49 19.41 -22.51
C TRP A 470 -3.19 20.06 -21.32
N ASN A 471 -2.46 20.72 -20.40
CA ASN A 471 -3.07 21.40 -19.27
C ASN A 471 -3.99 22.56 -19.70
N LEU A 472 -3.56 23.36 -20.69
CA LEU A 472 -4.40 24.45 -21.24
C LEU A 472 -5.71 23.92 -21.83
N ARG A 473 -5.65 22.84 -22.61
CA ARG A 473 -6.86 22.18 -23.13
C ARG A 473 -7.77 21.72 -22.02
N ARG A 474 -7.23 21.02 -21.02
CA ARG A 474 -8.02 20.51 -19.88
C ARG A 474 -8.71 21.63 -19.09
N ILE A 475 -8.06 22.80 -18.95
CA ILE A 475 -8.68 23.98 -18.34
C ILE A 475 -9.88 24.43 -19.18
N LEU A 476 -9.70 24.62 -20.49
CA LEU A 476 -10.74 25.10 -21.39
C LEU A 476 -11.92 24.12 -21.53
N GLU A 477 -11.64 22.81 -21.53
CA GLU A 477 -12.68 21.77 -21.49
C GLU A 477 -13.51 21.85 -20.21
N SER A 478 -12.87 22.11 -19.07
CA SER A 478 -13.56 22.16 -17.77
C SER A 478 -14.40 23.42 -17.55
N ARG A 479 -13.98 24.56 -18.11
CA ARG A 479 -14.56 25.88 -17.81
C ARG A 479 -15.38 26.48 -18.94
N LYS A 480 -15.41 25.90 -20.15
CA LYS A 480 -15.88 26.60 -21.37
C LYS A 480 -15.08 27.90 -21.62
N ALA A 481 -14.79 28.20 -22.89
CA ALA A 481 -13.97 29.36 -23.22
C ALA A 481 -14.58 30.70 -22.76
N GLU A 482 -15.91 30.78 -22.68
CA GLU A 482 -16.70 31.97 -22.31
C GLU A 482 -16.59 32.34 -20.82
N GLU A 483 -16.13 31.43 -19.96
CA GLU A 483 -15.95 31.68 -18.51
C GLU A 483 -14.56 32.24 -18.18
N LEU A 484 -13.69 32.39 -19.18
CA LEU A 484 -12.37 33.03 -19.07
C LEU A 484 -12.39 34.43 -19.67
N ASP A 485 -11.31 35.19 -19.45
CA ASP A 485 -11.16 36.50 -20.11
C ASP A 485 -10.98 36.40 -21.63
N ASP A 486 -11.56 37.35 -22.37
CA ASP A 486 -11.61 37.32 -23.85
C ASP A 486 -10.20 37.29 -24.48
N GLY A 487 -9.19 37.77 -23.75
CA GLY A 487 -7.78 37.70 -24.16
C GLY A 487 -7.12 36.33 -23.97
N ILE A 488 -7.66 35.45 -23.12
CA ILE A 488 -7.09 34.14 -22.81
C ILE A 488 -7.18 33.17 -24.01
N PRO A 489 -8.33 33.01 -24.70
CA PRO A 489 -8.42 32.24 -25.93
C PRO A 489 -7.37 32.64 -26.97
N ASN A 490 -7.20 33.94 -27.21
CA ASN A 490 -6.22 34.46 -28.17
C ASN A 490 -4.78 34.14 -27.76
N MET A 491 -4.46 34.27 -26.46
CA MET A 491 -3.13 33.91 -25.95
C MET A 491 -2.82 32.41 -26.12
N CYS A 492 -3.81 31.54 -25.91
CA CYS A 492 -3.68 30.11 -26.18
C CYS A 492 -3.50 29.81 -27.68
N LEU A 493 -4.20 30.52 -28.57
CA LEU A 493 -4.03 30.39 -30.02
C LEU A 493 -2.65 30.85 -30.50
N GLU A 494 -2.14 31.96 -29.96
CA GLU A 494 -0.77 32.43 -30.23
C GLU A 494 0.25 31.38 -29.78
N PHE A 495 0.03 30.78 -28.60
CA PHE A 495 0.88 29.71 -28.07
C PHE A 495 0.90 28.48 -28.99
N VAL A 496 -0.27 28.00 -29.42
CA VAL A 496 -0.40 26.88 -30.35
C VAL A 496 0.22 27.19 -31.70
N SER A 497 -0.02 28.38 -32.26
CA SER A 497 0.50 28.78 -33.58
C SER A 497 2.03 28.76 -33.61
N GLU A 498 2.67 29.20 -32.52
CA GLU A 498 4.12 29.17 -32.39
C GLU A 498 4.66 27.74 -32.21
N ILE A 499 3.93 26.83 -31.54
CA ILE A 499 4.27 25.40 -31.52
C ILE A 499 4.18 24.78 -32.92
N GLU A 500 3.14 25.09 -33.68
CA GLU A 500 3.00 24.63 -35.08
C GLU A 500 4.17 25.15 -35.93
N ARG A 501 4.57 26.42 -35.73
CA ARG A 501 5.74 27.00 -36.41
C ARG A 501 7.03 26.29 -36.03
N LEU A 502 7.24 25.98 -34.75
CA LEU A 502 8.42 25.28 -34.26
C LEU A 502 8.52 23.85 -34.82
N TRP A 503 7.39 23.13 -34.88
CA TRP A 503 7.33 21.81 -35.46
C TRP A 503 7.65 21.79 -36.96
N LEU A 504 7.13 22.76 -37.71
CA LEU A 504 7.44 22.91 -39.15
C LEU A 504 8.92 23.23 -39.41
N ALA A 505 9.62 23.77 -38.42
CA ALA A 505 11.04 24.08 -38.49
C ALA A 505 11.95 22.92 -38.05
N GLN A 506 11.40 21.80 -37.58
CA GLN A 506 12.19 20.61 -37.20
C GLN A 506 12.52 19.77 -38.44
N ASP A 507 13.78 19.32 -38.51
CA ASP A 507 14.26 18.45 -39.58
C ASP A 507 13.79 17.00 -39.42
N ASP A 508 13.48 16.57 -38.19
CA ASP A 508 12.98 15.23 -37.86
C ASP A 508 11.75 15.30 -36.94
N GLN A 509 10.64 14.71 -37.37
CA GLN A 509 9.35 14.77 -36.68
C GLN A 509 9.20 13.53 -35.80
N THR A 510 9.85 13.58 -34.64
CA THR A 510 9.81 12.50 -33.64
C THR A 510 8.37 12.20 -33.17
N ASP A 511 8.18 11.01 -32.59
CA ASP A 511 6.89 10.61 -32.03
C ASP A 511 6.36 11.60 -30.98
N ASP A 512 7.24 12.24 -30.22
CA ASP A 512 6.85 13.20 -29.18
C ASP A 512 6.42 14.55 -29.77
N TRP A 513 7.08 15.03 -30.83
CA TRP A 513 6.59 16.16 -31.64
C TRP A 513 5.20 15.87 -32.23
N ASN A 514 4.99 14.65 -32.73
CA ASN A 514 3.70 14.23 -33.28
C ASN A 514 2.60 14.13 -32.22
N LYS A 515 2.93 13.78 -30.96
CA LYS A 515 1.98 13.86 -29.83
C LYS A 515 1.65 15.32 -29.49
N LEU A 516 2.67 16.17 -29.34
CA LEU A 516 2.52 17.59 -29.06
C LEU A 516 1.62 18.28 -30.09
N ILE A 517 1.87 18.10 -31.38
CA ILE A 517 1.08 18.74 -32.44
C ILE A 517 -0.35 18.23 -32.50
N ARG A 518 -0.58 16.93 -32.26
CA ARG A 518 -1.94 16.41 -32.13
C ARG A 518 -2.68 17.08 -30.98
N GLU A 519 -2.03 17.31 -29.85
CA GLU A 519 -2.65 18.03 -28.73
C GLU A 519 -2.83 19.52 -29.00
N ALA A 520 -1.89 20.16 -29.68
CA ALA A 520 -1.98 21.57 -30.06
C ALA A 520 -3.15 21.83 -31.02
N ARG A 521 -3.36 20.93 -31.99
CA ARG A 521 -4.53 20.98 -32.89
C ARG A 521 -5.84 20.77 -32.15
N ARG A 522 -5.91 19.82 -31.21
CA ARG A 522 -7.11 19.62 -30.37
C ARG A 522 -7.45 20.87 -29.54
N LEU A 523 -6.44 21.54 -29.00
CA LEU A 523 -6.61 22.81 -28.30
C LEU A 523 -7.12 23.92 -29.25
N LYS A 524 -6.59 24.00 -30.47
CA LYS A 524 -7.04 24.93 -31.51
C LYS A 524 -8.50 24.71 -31.92
N ASP A 525 -8.87 23.44 -32.14
CA ASP A 525 -10.25 23.04 -32.49
C ASP A 525 -11.24 23.45 -31.38
N LEU A 526 -10.86 23.28 -30.10
CA LEU A 526 -11.67 23.67 -28.95
C LEU A 526 -11.92 25.20 -28.88
N LEU A 527 -10.96 25.98 -29.38
CA LEU A 527 -11.03 27.44 -29.45
C LEU A 527 -11.79 27.93 -30.69
N GLY A 528 -12.23 27.03 -31.58
CA GLY A 528 -13.02 27.34 -32.78
C GLY A 528 -12.22 27.99 -33.91
N ALA A 529 -10.91 27.72 -33.99
CA ALA A 529 -9.97 28.35 -34.92
C ALA A 529 -9.41 27.40 -36.00
#